data_AF-A0A559NST3-F1
#
_entry.id   AF-A0A559NST3-F1
#
_cell.length_a   1.000
_cell.length_b   1.000
_cell.length_c   1.000
_cell.angle_alpha   90.00
_cell.angle_beta   90.00
_cell.angle_gamma   90.00
#
_symmetry.space_group_name_H-M   'P 1'
#
loop_
_entity.id
_entity.type
_entity.pdbx_description
1 polymer ?
#
loop_
_entity_poly.entity_id
_entity_poly.type
_entity_poly.pdbx_seq_one_letter_code
_entity_poly.pdbx_strand_id
1 'polypeptide(L)'
;MYNIPRFNSKNQPICEICEVAYDRLLLHVNRRHNLNSKEYKAKFNFHPRKGIQSKALSTKMRANAIKNYNSTIMKNLIIGGKQTRFKEGNKFTNRELVSLTGKARMEAYWASKRETKENLTLNLIRKLRLL
;
A
#
# COMPACT_ATOMS: atom_id res chain seq x y z
N MET A 1 -2.78 -2.97 19.78
CA MET A 1 -1.32 -3.08 19.88
C MET A 1 -0.88 -4.23 18.98
N TYR A 2 0.17 -4.08 18.16
CA TYR A 2 0.61 -5.12 17.20
C TYR A 2 1.72 -5.98 17.79
N ASN A 3 1.75 -7.26 17.41
CA ASN A 3 2.79 -8.21 17.79
C ASN A 3 4.12 -7.91 17.08
N ILE A 4 5.22 -8.30 17.71
CA ILE A 4 6.58 -8.20 17.15
C ILE A 4 6.98 -9.58 16.62
N PRO A 5 7.44 -9.71 15.36
CA PRO A 5 7.88 -11.00 14.82
C PRO A 5 9.06 -11.56 15.62
N ARG A 6 9.09 -12.88 15.81
CA ARG A 6 10.23 -13.57 16.43
C ARG A 6 11.40 -13.69 15.45
N PHE A 7 12.63 -13.66 15.97
CA PHE A 7 13.85 -13.79 15.18
C PHE A 7 14.80 -14.80 15.84
N ASN A 8 15.56 -15.54 15.04
CA ASN A 8 16.63 -16.42 15.53
C ASN A 8 17.92 -15.64 15.85
N SER A 9 18.95 -16.34 16.33
CA SER A 9 20.29 -15.76 16.61
C SER A 9 20.97 -15.11 15.39
N LYS A 10 20.58 -15.51 14.17
CA LYS A 10 21.05 -14.93 12.90
C LYS A 10 20.22 -13.71 12.45
N ASN A 11 19.30 -13.22 13.27
CA ASN A 11 18.36 -12.15 12.93
C ASN A 11 17.49 -12.46 11.69
N GLN A 12 17.13 -13.73 11.53
CA GLN A 12 16.17 -14.18 10.51
C GLN A 12 14.79 -14.32 11.15
N PRO A 13 13.74 -13.74 10.56
CA PRO A 13 12.39 -13.88 11.08
C PRO A 13 11.93 -15.33 11.03
N ILE A 14 11.30 -15.77 12.11
CA ILE A 14 10.76 -17.11 12.30
C ILE A 14 9.31 -17.13 11.78
N CYS A 15 8.95 -18.17 11.05
CA CYS A 15 7.58 -18.39 10.63
C CYS A 15 6.72 -18.88 11.81
N GLU A 16 5.56 -18.26 12.05
CA GLU A 16 4.65 -18.67 13.13
C GLU A 16 3.84 -19.94 12.79
N ILE A 17 3.99 -20.49 11.58
CA ILE A 17 3.30 -21.72 11.15
C ILE A 17 4.23 -22.93 11.23
N CYS A 18 5.46 -22.80 10.72
CA CYS A 18 6.42 -23.91 10.67
C CYS A 18 7.61 -23.77 11.62
N GLU A 19 7.71 -22.66 12.35
CA GLU A 19 8.77 -22.38 13.33
C GLU A 19 10.22 -22.38 12.79
N VAL A 20 10.37 -22.33 11.47
CA VAL A 20 11.66 -22.21 10.79
C VAL A 20 11.96 -20.75 10.44
N ALA A 21 13.23 -20.38 10.51
CA ALA A 21 13.71 -19.03 10.20
C ALA A 21 14.12 -18.86 8.73
N TYR A 22 13.78 -17.71 8.14
CA TYR A 22 14.04 -17.43 6.72
C TYR A 22 14.48 -15.98 6.48
N ASP A 23 15.32 -15.73 5.48
CA ASP A 23 15.66 -14.36 5.09
C ASP A 23 14.46 -13.60 4.50
N ARG A 24 13.62 -14.31 3.72
CA ARG A 24 12.42 -13.79 3.04
C ARG A 24 11.18 -14.48 3.56
N LEU A 25 10.83 -14.28 4.84
CA LEU A 25 9.69 -14.95 5.47
C LEU A 25 8.39 -14.81 4.67
N LEU A 26 8.05 -13.60 4.22
CA LEU A 26 6.79 -13.37 3.50
C LEU A 26 6.73 -14.09 2.13
N LEU A 27 7.88 -14.31 1.49
CA LEU A 27 7.95 -15.12 0.26
C LEU A 27 7.77 -16.61 0.57
N HIS A 28 8.40 -17.09 1.65
CA HIS A 28 8.21 -18.46 2.13
C HIS A 28 6.74 -18.72 2.45
N VAL A 29 6.11 -17.83 3.22
CA VAL A 29 4.70 -17.94 3.60
C VAL A 29 3.78 -18.01 2.38
N ASN A 30 4.03 -17.16 1.38
CA ASN A 30 3.26 -17.19 0.15
C ASN A 30 3.41 -18.52 -0.61
N ARG A 31 4.63 -19.04 -0.71
CA ARG A 31 4.90 -20.28 -1.46
C ARG A 31 4.51 -21.55 -0.73
N ARG A 32 4.68 -21.59 0.59
CA ARG A 32 4.51 -22.81 1.40
C ARG A 32 3.14 -22.89 2.06
N HIS A 33 2.56 -21.74 2.41
CA HIS A 33 1.31 -21.66 3.17
C HIS A 33 0.18 -20.98 2.39
N ASN A 34 0.41 -20.60 1.13
CA ASN A 34 -0.58 -19.94 0.26
C ASN A 34 -1.21 -18.69 0.89
N LEU A 35 -0.50 -18.01 1.80
CA LEU A 35 -0.94 -16.76 2.40
C LEU A 35 -0.17 -15.59 1.79
N ASN A 36 -0.88 -14.55 1.37
CA ASN A 36 -0.22 -13.32 1.00
C ASN A 36 0.25 -12.56 2.26
N SER A 37 1.09 -11.53 2.08
CA SER A 37 1.64 -10.78 3.22
C SER A 37 0.56 -10.11 4.08
N LYS A 38 -0.59 -9.74 3.53
CA LYS A 38 -1.65 -9.06 4.29
C LYS A 38 -2.36 -10.06 5.20
N GLU A 39 -2.74 -11.20 4.65
CA GLU A 39 -3.38 -12.30 5.38
C GLU A 39 -2.50 -12.80 6.51
N TYR A 40 -1.22 -13.08 6.22
CA TYR A 40 -0.28 -13.55 7.24
C TYR A 40 -0.12 -12.55 8.38
N LYS A 41 0.04 -11.25 8.06
CA LYS A 41 0.18 -10.22 9.09
C LYS A 41 -1.10 -10.03 9.89
N ALA A 42 -2.27 -10.08 9.25
CA ALA A 42 -3.55 -10.01 9.95
C ALA A 42 -3.72 -11.20 10.90
N LYS A 43 -3.42 -12.42 10.42
CA LYS A 43 -3.53 -13.66 11.18
C LYS A 43 -2.72 -13.66 12.47
N PHE A 44 -1.50 -13.11 12.44
CA PHE A 44 -0.60 -13.07 13.61
C PHE A 44 -0.54 -11.69 14.29
N ASN A 45 -1.47 -10.80 13.98
CA ASN A 45 -1.56 -9.43 14.50
C ASN A 45 -0.24 -8.62 14.34
N PHE A 46 0.46 -8.80 13.22
CA PHE A 46 1.65 -8.02 12.87
C PHE A 46 1.29 -6.72 12.18
N HIS A 47 2.16 -5.72 12.31
CA HIS A 47 1.92 -4.41 11.71
C HIS A 47 1.85 -4.49 10.16
N PRO A 48 0.74 -4.06 9.52
CA PRO A 48 0.49 -4.30 8.10
C PRO A 48 1.57 -3.70 7.19
N ARG A 49 2.06 -2.51 7.54
CA ARG A 49 3.05 -1.76 6.74
C ARG A 49 4.51 -2.12 7.01
N LYS A 50 4.85 -2.79 8.11
CA LYS A 50 6.26 -3.09 8.42
C LYS A 50 6.71 -4.33 7.62
N GLY A 51 7.90 -4.28 7.05
CA GLY A 51 8.51 -5.45 6.40
C GLY A 51 8.92 -6.50 7.44
N ILE A 52 8.88 -7.78 7.06
CA ILE A 52 9.35 -8.90 7.90
C ILE A 52 10.39 -9.67 7.08
N GLN A 53 11.66 -9.34 7.28
CA GLN A 53 12.81 -9.90 6.57
C GLN A 53 14.04 -9.90 7.46
N SER A 54 15.07 -10.68 7.11
CA SER A 54 16.30 -10.70 7.90
C SER A 54 17.07 -9.39 7.83
N LYS A 55 17.84 -9.11 8.89
CA LYS A 55 18.69 -7.91 8.97
C LYS A 55 19.73 -7.89 7.84
N ALA A 56 20.34 -9.03 7.55
CA ALA A 56 21.32 -9.18 6.48
C ALA A 56 20.72 -8.85 5.11
N LEU A 57 19.53 -9.40 4.81
CA LEU A 57 18.85 -9.10 3.55
C LEU A 57 18.47 -7.61 3.45
N SER A 58 17.96 -7.03 4.54
CA SER A 58 17.60 -5.60 4.60
C SER A 58 18.79 -4.71 4.25
N THR A 59 19.97 -4.98 4.85
CA THR A 59 21.20 -4.24 4.56
C THR A 59 21.65 -4.43 3.11
N LYS A 60 21.62 -5.67 2.60
CA LYS A 60 21.99 -5.96 1.20
C LYS A 60 21.08 -5.26 0.20
N MET A 61 19.76 -5.26 0.44
CA MET A 61 18.81 -4.56 -0.42
C MET A 61 19.01 -3.05 -0.39
N ARG A 62 19.30 -2.48 0.78
CA ARG A 62 19.65 -1.06 0.90
C ARG A 62 20.92 -0.71 0.12
N ALA A 63 21.98 -1.50 0.26
CA ALA A 63 23.23 -1.29 -0.48
C ALA A 63 23.01 -1.37 -2.00
N ASN A 64 22.24 -2.37 -2.46
CA ASN A 64 21.90 -2.50 -3.87
C ASN A 64 21.05 -1.33 -4.39
N ALA A 65 20.14 -0.80 -3.57
CA ALA A 65 19.34 0.36 -3.95
C ALA A 65 20.21 1.61 -4.12
N ILE A 66 21.17 1.83 -3.22
CA ILE A 66 22.13 2.95 -3.32
C ILE A 66 23.02 2.78 -4.55
N LYS A 67 23.60 1.58 -4.75
CA LYS A 67 24.49 1.29 -5.88
C LYS A 67 23.81 1.51 -7.23
N ASN A 68 22.54 1.14 -7.35
CA ASN A 68 21.78 1.24 -8.61
C ASN A 68 20.88 2.48 -8.66
N TYR A 69 21.13 3.46 -7.80
CA TYR A 69 20.28 4.64 -7.69
C TYR A 69 20.21 5.39 -9.03
N ASN A 70 21.36 5.78 -9.59
CA ASN A 70 21.43 6.54 -10.84
C ASN A 70 21.03 5.72 -12.08
N SER A 71 21.41 4.45 -12.11
CA SER A 71 21.26 3.61 -13.30
C SER A 71 19.84 3.10 -13.50
N THR A 72 19.17 2.68 -12.42
CA THR A 72 17.89 1.96 -12.50
C THR A 72 16.79 2.69 -11.75
N ILE A 73 17.05 3.13 -10.51
CA ILE A 73 15.99 3.72 -9.68
C ILE A 73 15.57 5.08 -10.22
N MET A 74 16.52 5.99 -10.43
CA MET A 74 16.25 7.34 -10.91
C MET A 74 15.67 7.32 -12.33
N LYS A 75 16.27 6.52 -13.24
CA LYS A 75 15.73 6.34 -14.59
C LYS A 75 14.32 5.77 -14.58
N ASN A 76 14.04 4.71 -13.80
CA ASN A 76 12.69 4.13 -13.75
C ASN A 76 11.68 5.07 -13.07
N LEU A 77 12.11 5.83 -12.06
CA LEU A 77 11.26 6.83 -11.40
C LEU A 77 10.98 8.04 -12.28
N ILE A 78 11.89 8.43 -13.18
CA ILE A 78 11.69 9.53 -14.14
C ILE A 78 10.89 9.03 -15.36
N ILE A 79 11.23 7.85 -15.90
CA ILE A 79 10.56 7.26 -17.06
C ILE A 79 9.13 6.84 -16.70
N GLY A 80 8.95 6.09 -15.61
CA GLY A 80 7.62 5.80 -15.04
C GLY A 80 6.98 7.03 -14.38
N GLY A 81 7.81 8.00 -14.00
CA GLY A 81 7.42 9.31 -13.47
C GLY A 81 6.77 10.23 -14.49
N LYS A 82 7.08 10.08 -15.79
CA LYS A 82 6.55 10.94 -16.85
C LYS A 82 5.03 11.04 -16.86
N GLN A 83 4.34 9.96 -16.49
CA GLN A 83 2.87 9.91 -16.37
C GLN A 83 2.35 10.08 -14.93
N THR A 84 3.23 10.31 -13.95
CA THR A 84 2.85 10.47 -12.54
C THR A 84 3.36 11.81 -11.98
N ARG A 85 3.13 12.06 -10.68
CA ARG A 85 3.48 13.33 -10.03
C ARG A 85 4.97 13.50 -9.68
N PHE A 86 5.82 12.53 -10.00
CA PHE A 86 7.21 12.51 -9.54
C PHE A 86 8.13 13.12 -10.62
N LYS A 87 8.66 14.31 -10.33
CA LYS A 87 9.66 15.01 -11.16
C LYS A 87 11.02 14.99 -10.47
N GLU A 88 12.10 15.12 -11.23
CA GLU A 88 13.42 15.36 -10.65
C GLU A 88 13.41 16.69 -9.90
N GLY A 89 13.93 16.72 -8.67
CA GLY A 89 13.85 17.90 -7.79
C GLY A 89 12.45 18.19 -7.22
N ASN A 90 11.50 17.25 -7.31
CA ASN A 90 10.16 17.43 -6.74
C ASN A 90 10.25 17.68 -5.23
N LYS A 91 9.87 18.89 -4.82
CA LYS A 91 9.82 19.26 -3.40
C LYS A 91 8.62 18.58 -2.75
N PHE A 92 8.75 18.27 -1.46
CA PHE A 92 7.78 17.52 -0.65
C PHE A 92 6.32 17.86 -1.00
N THR A 93 5.46 16.83 -1.01
CA THR A 93 4.01 17.04 -1.08
C THR A 93 3.59 17.99 0.02
N ASN A 94 3.14 19.20 -0.35
CA ASN A 94 2.51 20.10 0.59
C ASN A 94 1.24 19.40 1.11
N ARG A 95 1.31 18.92 2.36
CA ARG A 95 0.26 18.14 3.01
C ARG A 95 -1.09 18.86 2.98
N GLU A 96 -1.06 20.18 3.06
CA GLU A 96 -2.23 21.05 3.07
C GLU A 96 -2.93 21.03 1.71
N LEU A 97 -2.17 21.19 0.62
CA LEU A 97 -2.68 21.08 -0.75
C LEU A 97 -3.24 19.68 -1.06
N VAL A 98 -2.61 18.62 -0.55
CA VAL A 98 -3.12 17.23 -0.70
C VAL A 98 -4.43 17.04 0.08
N SER A 99 -4.54 17.64 1.26
CA SER A 99 -5.76 17.59 2.08
C SER A 99 -6.92 18.33 1.39
N LEU A 100 -6.66 19.53 0.86
CA LEU A 100 -7.64 20.34 0.15
C LEU A 100 -8.15 19.65 -1.13
N THR A 101 -7.25 19.10 -1.95
CA THR A 101 -7.63 18.33 -3.14
C THR A 101 -8.39 17.05 -2.78
N GLY A 102 -8.05 16.40 -1.66
CA GLY A 102 -8.80 15.27 -1.12
C GLY A 102 -10.23 15.64 -0.72
N LYS A 103 -10.40 16.75 0.03
CA LYS A 103 -11.72 17.27 0.40
C LYS A 103 -12.57 17.61 -0.81
N ALA A 104 -12.02 18.36 -1.78
CA ALA A 104 -12.74 18.74 -2.99
C ALA A 104 -13.22 17.52 -3.82
N ARG A 105 -12.38 16.46 -3.92
CA ARG A 105 -12.79 15.22 -4.59
C ARG A 105 -13.91 14.49 -3.86
N MET A 106 -13.85 14.45 -2.53
CA MET A 106 -14.89 13.85 -1.71
C MET A 106 -16.20 14.62 -1.84
N GLU A 107 -16.15 15.95 -1.80
CA GLU A 107 -17.32 16.82 -1.99
C GLU A 107 -17.95 16.61 -3.37
N ALA A 108 -17.15 16.59 -4.43
CA ALA A 108 -17.64 16.32 -5.79
C ALA A 108 -18.29 14.94 -5.92
N TYR A 109 -17.68 13.90 -5.33
CA TYR A 109 -18.25 12.56 -5.32
C TYR A 109 -19.61 12.52 -4.58
N TRP A 110 -19.69 13.12 -3.39
CA TRP A 110 -20.95 13.16 -2.63
C TRP A 110 -22.01 14.04 -3.28
N ALA A 111 -21.64 15.10 -3.99
CA ALA A 111 -22.56 15.91 -4.79
C ALA A 111 -23.17 15.09 -5.94
N SER A 112 -22.35 14.38 -6.72
CA SER A 112 -22.85 13.52 -7.81
C SER A 112 -23.79 12.40 -7.32
N LYS A 113 -23.56 11.90 -6.10
CA LYS A 113 -24.42 10.89 -5.46
C LYS A 113 -25.75 11.44 -4.97
N ARG A 114 -25.79 12.71 -4.55
CA ARG A 114 -27.05 13.39 -4.21
C ARG A 114 -27.88 13.67 -5.45
N GLU A 115 -27.25 14.20 -6.50
CA GLU A 115 -27.90 14.50 -7.77
C GLU A 115 -28.50 13.25 -8.43
N THR A 116 -27.80 12.12 -8.39
CA THR A 116 -28.35 10.83 -8.89
C THR A 116 -29.54 10.34 -8.07
N LYS A 117 -29.53 10.53 -6.75
CA LYS A 117 -30.67 10.15 -5.88
C LYS A 117 -31.88 11.05 -6.12
N GLU A 118 -31.67 12.36 -6.24
CA GLU A 118 -32.73 13.34 -6.54
C GLU A 118 -33.39 13.06 -7.90
N ASN A 119 -32.58 12.77 -8.92
CA ASN A 119 -33.05 12.37 -10.24
C ASN A 119 -33.87 11.06 -10.22
N LEU A 120 -33.45 10.07 -9.43
CA LEU A 120 -34.22 8.83 -9.23
C LEU A 120 -35.57 9.11 -8.57
N THR A 121 -35.62 9.92 -7.52
CA THR A 121 -36.87 10.30 -6.85
C THR A 121 -37.81 11.09 -7.75
N LEU A 122 -37.30 12.05 -8.53
CA LEU A 122 -38.11 12.81 -9.48
C LEU A 122 -38.71 11.93 -10.58
N ASN A 123 -37.93 10.98 -11.10
CA ASN A 123 -38.42 10.00 -12.09
C ASN A 123 -39.49 9.07 -11.49
N LEU A 124 -39.36 8.68 -10.22
CA LEU A 124 -40.36 7.86 -9.53
C LEU A 124 -41.68 8.63 -9.36
N ILE A 125 -41.61 9.90 -8.91
CA ILE A 125 -42.77 10.77 -8.74
C ILE A 125 -43.49 11.01 -10.08
N ARG A 126 -42.74 11.24 -11.17
CA ARG A 126 -43.33 11.38 -12.52
C ARG A 126 -44.06 10.12 -12.97
N LYS A 127 -43.49 8.93 -12.74
CA LYS A 127 -44.14 7.66 -13.09
C LYS A 127 -45.43 7.42 -12.28
N LEU A 128 -45.44 7.80 -11.01
CA LEU A 128 -46.60 7.63 -10.13
C LEU A 128 -47.73 8.65 -10.38
N ARG A 129 -47.45 9.77 -11.06
CA ARG A 129 -48.47 10.78 -11.45
C ARG A 129 -49.07 10.56 -12.85
N LEU A 130 -48.54 9.59 -13.61
CA LEU A 130 -49.01 9.21 -14.95
C LEU A 130 -49.86 7.93 -14.94
N LEU A 131 -50.20 7.43 -13.75
CA LEU A 131 -51.16 6.35 -13.46
C LEU A 131 -52.33 6.96 -12.69
#